data_AF-A0A8R1ED24-F1
#
_entry.id   AF-A0A8R1ED24-F1
#
_cell.length_a   1.000
_cell.length_b   1.000
_cell.length_c   1.000
_cell.angle_alpha   90.00
_cell.angle_beta   90.00
_cell.angle_gamma   90.00
#
_symmetry.space_group_name_H-M   'P 1'
#
loop_
_entity.id
_entity.type
_entity.pdbx_description
1 polymer ?
#
loop_
_entity_poly.entity_id
_entity_poly.type
_entity_poly.pdbx_seq_one_letter_code
_entity_poly.pdbx_strand_id
1 'polypeptide(L)'
;MQGKIQQGCPYFATRKAVPQCQLVLLPYQVLLHDGTRQAWGIDLKDNVVILDEAHNVLSTISSLYSAEISTKSLILALRLIREYIETYKLRLKAKNLLYMKQLESLSNKMLLFLNGQSKEEVMTMAQFARHLNILEMNLFKLATYVEKTDLCKKFHGFYLRMQRNEVKKENEKPKLTGIQKLMAKKEEVNEKEEEKEEERPPPRPVPSPLFSLKSFIDALTNKCEDGRIVVERSPTEA
;
A
#
# COMPACT_ATOMS: atom_id res chain seq x y z
N MET A 1 17.24 21.89 20.09
CA MET A 1 17.05 22.80 18.94
C MET A 1 18.38 23.29 18.34
N GLN A 2 19.28 22.40 17.93
CA GLN A 2 20.55 22.79 17.26
C GLN A 2 20.42 22.85 15.73
N GLY A 3 19.50 22.09 15.13
CA GLY A 3 19.33 22.01 13.67
C GLY A 3 18.92 23.31 12.98
N LYS A 4 18.12 24.18 13.65
CA LYS A 4 17.80 25.52 13.14
C LYS A 4 19.03 26.45 13.12
N ILE A 5 19.92 26.31 14.09
CA ILE A 5 21.11 27.16 14.26
C ILE A 5 22.21 26.72 13.28
N GLN A 6 22.38 25.40 13.09
CA GLN A 6 23.42 24.83 12.22
C GLN A 6 22.96 24.61 10.77
N GLN A 7 21.75 25.06 10.39
CA GLN A 7 21.12 24.82 9.07
C GLN A 7 21.15 23.33 8.63
N GLY A 8 21.15 22.43 9.60
CA GLY A 8 21.21 20.98 9.38
C GLY A 8 19.84 20.34 9.51
N CYS A 9 19.55 19.33 8.68
CA CYS A 9 18.31 18.56 8.79
C CYS A 9 18.29 17.80 10.14
N PRO A 10 17.34 18.11 11.05
CA PRO A 10 17.30 17.48 12.38
C PRO A 10 17.17 15.96 12.33
N TYR A 11 16.45 15.43 11.35
CA TYR A 11 16.27 13.99 11.14
C TYR A 11 17.62 13.26 10.99
N PHE A 12 18.50 13.78 10.13
CA PHE A 12 19.81 13.17 9.92
C PHE A 12 20.78 13.44 11.07
N ALA A 13 20.68 14.61 11.71
CA ALA A 13 21.49 14.95 12.88
C ALA A 13 21.22 13.99 14.05
N THR A 14 19.94 13.77 14.40
CA THR A 14 19.56 12.83 15.46
C THR A 14 20.06 11.41 15.17
N ARG A 15 19.86 10.91 13.94
CA ARG A 15 20.36 9.58 13.54
C ARG A 15 21.88 9.43 13.69
N LYS A 16 22.64 10.47 13.33
CA LYS A 16 24.11 10.45 13.47
C LYS A 16 24.58 10.56 14.92
N ALA A 17 23.76 11.12 15.81
CA ALA A 17 24.08 11.27 17.21
C ALA A 17 23.83 9.99 18.04
N VAL A 18 23.00 9.06 17.56
CA VAL A 18 22.63 7.81 18.27
C VAL A 18 23.83 7.07 18.90
N PRO A 19 24.97 6.84 18.20
CA PRO A 19 26.12 6.13 18.78
C PRO A 19 26.79 6.84 19.97
N GLN A 20 26.53 8.13 20.17
CA GLN A 20 27.07 8.95 21.25
C GLN A 20 26.08 9.12 22.42
N CYS A 21 24.85 8.63 22.28
CA CYS A 21 23.80 8.78 23.27
C CYS A 21 23.88 7.68 24.34
N GLN A 22 23.72 8.08 25.61
CA GLN A 22 23.56 7.15 26.74
C GLN A 22 22.10 6.71 26.94
N LEU A 23 21.16 7.54 26.47
CA LEU A 23 19.72 7.30 26.53
C LEU A 23 19.11 7.66 25.18
N VAL A 24 18.33 6.74 24.62
CA VAL A 24 17.61 6.95 23.36
C VAL A 24 16.13 6.67 23.60
N LEU A 25 15.29 7.67 23.34
CA LEU A 25 13.83 7.53 23.41
C LEU A 25 13.31 7.14 22.03
N LEU A 26 12.60 6.02 21.95
CA LEU A 26 12.13 5.43 20.70
C LEU A 26 10.64 5.10 20.78
N PRO A 27 9.87 5.37 19.73
CA PRO A 27 8.53 4.81 19.62
C PRO A 27 8.62 3.30 19.36
N TYR A 28 7.61 2.55 19.80
CA TYR A 28 7.56 1.09 19.64
C TYR A 28 7.78 0.63 18.21
N GLN A 29 7.25 1.35 17.21
CA GLN A 29 7.40 0.97 15.81
C GLN A 29 8.85 0.97 15.34
N VAL A 30 9.65 1.92 15.82
CA VAL A 30 11.08 1.99 15.51
C VAL A 30 11.83 0.89 16.24
N LEU A 31 11.46 0.58 17.49
CA LEU A 31 12.09 -0.46 18.29
C LEU A 31 11.73 -1.88 17.82
N LEU A 32 10.50 -2.14 17.41
CA LEU A 32 9.99 -3.49 17.17
C LEU A 32 10.14 -3.93 15.71
N HIS A 33 10.12 -2.99 14.75
CA HIS A 33 10.31 -3.29 13.33
C HIS A 33 11.79 -3.30 12.95
N ASP A 34 12.31 -4.47 12.59
CA ASP A 34 13.74 -4.69 12.32
C ASP A 34 14.32 -3.76 11.24
N GLY A 35 13.64 -3.63 10.10
CA GLY A 35 14.11 -2.73 9.03
C GLY A 35 14.14 -1.26 9.46
N THR A 36 13.22 -0.84 10.34
CA THR A 36 13.21 0.54 10.87
C THR A 36 14.36 0.74 11.85
N ARG A 37 14.61 -0.21 12.74
CA ARG A 37 15.79 -0.16 13.64
C ARG A 37 17.09 0.00 12.86
N GLN A 38 17.30 -0.86 11.86
CA GLN A 38 18.52 -0.81 11.03
C GLN A 38 18.65 0.52 10.29
N ALA A 39 17.55 1.02 9.72
CA ALA A 39 17.53 2.32 9.05
C ALA A 39 17.86 3.48 10.01
N TRP A 40 17.53 3.34 11.30
CA TRP A 40 17.85 4.33 12.34
C TRP A 40 19.21 4.11 13.00
N GLY A 41 19.91 3.02 12.69
CA GLY A 41 21.20 2.69 13.29
C GLY A 41 21.08 2.26 14.75
N ILE A 42 19.96 1.66 15.13
CA ILE A 42 19.68 1.21 16.50
C ILE A 42 20.10 -0.24 16.62
N ASP A 43 21.13 -0.49 17.44
CA ASP A 43 21.54 -1.82 17.86
C ASP A 43 21.02 -2.07 19.28
N LEU A 44 20.43 -3.25 19.50
CA LEU A 44 19.92 -3.66 20.81
C LEU A 44 20.93 -4.50 21.58
N LYS A 45 21.99 -4.97 20.91
CA LYS A 45 23.03 -5.76 21.56
C LYS A 45 23.73 -4.92 22.63
N ASP A 46 23.99 -5.52 23.78
CA ASP A 46 24.67 -4.88 24.92
C ASP A 46 23.97 -3.62 25.47
N ASN A 47 22.68 -3.45 25.17
CA ASN A 47 21.85 -2.34 25.65
C ASN A 47 20.69 -2.84 26.54
N VAL A 48 20.24 -1.98 27.47
CA VAL A 48 19.03 -2.23 28.27
C VAL A 48 17.83 -1.60 27.58
N VAL A 49 16.80 -2.41 27.32
CA VAL A 49 15.55 -1.94 26.71
C VAL A 49 14.48 -1.83 27.79
N ILE A 50 13.92 -0.63 27.95
CA ILE A 50 12.81 -0.36 28.86
C ILE A 50 11.58 -0.05 28.02
N LEU A 51 10.54 -0.87 28.17
CA LEU A 51 9.23 -0.64 27.57
C LEU A 51 8.34 0.05 28.59
N ASP A 52 8.11 1.34 28.38
CA ASP A 52 7.11 2.08 29.14
C ASP A 52 5.71 1.73 28.65
N GLU A 53 4.73 1.57 29.54
CA GLU A 53 3.33 1.23 29.20
C GLU A 53 3.16 0.00 28.28
N ALA A 54 3.84 -1.10 28.61
CA ALA A 54 3.97 -2.28 27.77
C ALA A 54 2.65 -3.01 27.39
N HIS A 55 1.50 -2.56 27.90
CA HIS A 55 0.18 -3.11 27.57
C HIS A 55 -0.18 -2.95 26.07
N ASN A 56 0.40 -1.98 25.37
CA ASN A 56 0.18 -1.74 23.92
C ASN A 56 1.20 -2.43 23.01
N VAL A 57 2.15 -3.19 23.55
CA VAL A 57 3.22 -3.80 22.76
C VAL A 57 2.64 -4.84 21.81
N LEU A 58 1.73 -5.70 22.28
CA LEU A 58 1.16 -6.76 21.46
C LEU A 58 0.32 -6.21 20.32
N SER A 59 -0.54 -5.22 20.56
CA SER A 59 -1.33 -4.58 19.51
C SER A 59 -0.44 -3.90 18.47
N THR A 60 0.66 -3.28 18.90
CA THR A 60 1.64 -2.67 17.99
C THR A 60 2.35 -3.72 17.13
N ILE A 61 2.77 -4.85 17.70
CA ILE A 61 3.36 -5.96 16.94
C ILE A 61 2.35 -6.48 15.92
N SER A 62 1.11 -6.75 16.35
CA SER A 62 0.04 -7.19 15.47
C SER A 62 -0.18 -6.24 14.31
N SER A 63 -0.24 -4.92 14.55
CA SER A 63 -0.37 -3.93 13.48
C SER A 63 0.84 -3.84 12.55
N LEU A 64 2.08 -4.00 13.06
CA LEU A 64 3.30 -3.93 12.26
C LEU A 64 3.46 -5.12 11.30
N TYR A 65 3.02 -6.31 11.72
CA TYR A 65 3.16 -7.55 10.96
C TYR A 65 1.87 -8.02 10.30
N SER A 66 0.77 -7.27 10.43
CA SER A 66 -0.44 -7.45 9.63
C SER A 66 -0.33 -6.68 8.33
N ALA A 67 -0.90 -7.25 7.27
CA ALA A 67 -1.01 -6.58 5.98
C ALA A 67 -2.42 -6.76 5.42
N GLU A 68 -2.97 -5.69 4.86
CA GLU A 68 -4.28 -5.69 4.24
C GLU A 68 -4.15 -5.34 2.76
N ILE A 69 -4.95 -6.01 1.93
CA ILE A 69 -5.04 -5.70 0.51
C ILE A 69 -6.49 -5.83 0.04
N SER A 70 -6.99 -4.76 -0.58
CA SER A 70 -8.35 -4.70 -1.10
C SER A 70 -8.42 -4.96 -2.60
N THR A 71 -9.58 -5.36 -3.10
CA THR A 71 -9.88 -5.51 -4.54
C THR A 71 -9.55 -4.24 -5.32
N LYS A 72 -9.92 -3.07 -4.77
CA LYS A 72 -9.59 -1.75 -5.36
C LYS A 72 -8.08 -1.58 -5.51
N SER A 73 -7.30 -1.91 -4.48
CA SER A 73 -5.84 -1.85 -4.52
C SER A 73 -5.26 -2.81 -5.55
N LEU A 74 -5.77 -4.04 -5.66
CA LEU A 74 -5.32 -5.02 -6.65
C LEU A 74 -5.59 -4.58 -8.10
N ILE A 75 -6.79 -4.05 -8.37
CA ILE A 75 -7.14 -3.53 -9.70
C ILE A 75 -6.20 -2.41 -10.10
N LEU A 76 -5.98 -1.45 -9.20
CA LEU A 76 -5.06 -0.34 -9.46
C LEU A 76 -3.61 -0.80 -9.61
N ALA A 77 -3.15 -1.74 -8.77
CA ALA A 77 -1.82 -2.34 -8.88
C ALA A 77 -1.64 -3.03 -10.24
N LEU A 78 -2.60 -3.85 -10.68
CA LEU A 78 -2.57 -4.53 -11.98
C LEU A 78 -2.51 -3.55 -13.14
N ARG A 79 -3.33 -2.49 -13.11
CA ARG A 79 -3.31 -1.43 -14.13
C ARG A 79 -1.92 -0.81 -14.23
N LEU A 80 -1.33 -0.41 -13.10
CA LEU A 80 0.01 0.18 -13.07
C LEU A 80 1.09 -0.82 -13.54
N ILE A 81 0.98 -2.10 -13.17
CA ILE A 81 1.96 -3.13 -13.55
C ILE A 81 1.93 -3.34 -15.07
N ARG A 82 0.73 -3.45 -15.65
CA ARG A 82 0.55 -3.60 -17.08
C ARG A 82 1.04 -2.38 -17.86
N GLU A 83 0.70 -1.17 -17.42
CA GLU A 83 1.18 0.07 -18.04
C GLU A 83 2.71 0.14 -18.02
N TYR A 84 3.33 -0.20 -16.89
CA TYR A 84 4.79 -0.21 -16.77
C TYR A 84 5.44 -1.25 -17.69
N ILE A 85 4.90 -2.47 -17.73
CA ILE A 85 5.40 -3.52 -18.62
C ILE A 85 5.28 -3.06 -20.07
N GLU A 86 4.12 -2.57 -20.52
CA GLU A 86 3.93 -2.15 -21.91
C GLU A 86 4.86 -0.99 -22.30
N THR A 87 5.05 -0.03 -21.40
CA THR A 87 5.91 1.14 -21.64
C THR A 87 7.38 0.76 -21.74
N TYR A 88 7.86 -0.19 -20.92
CA TYR A 88 9.28 -0.46 -20.75
C TYR A 88 9.73 -1.86 -21.21
N LYS A 89 8.86 -2.71 -21.76
CA LYS A 89 9.17 -4.11 -22.11
C LYS A 89 10.44 -4.26 -22.95
N LEU A 90 10.69 -3.36 -23.92
CA LEU A 90 11.87 -3.40 -24.78
C LEU A 90 13.16 -2.96 -24.09
N ARG A 91 13.06 -2.26 -22.95
CA ARG A 91 14.20 -1.74 -22.17
C ARG A 91 14.51 -2.59 -20.95
N LEU A 92 13.59 -3.47 -20.54
CA LEU A 92 13.76 -4.34 -19.39
C LEU A 92 14.65 -5.52 -19.73
N LYS A 93 15.61 -5.82 -18.84
CA LYS A 93 16.33 -7.10 -18.87
C LYS A 93 15.31 -8.24 -18.74
N ALA A 94 15.55 -9.37 -19.43
CA ALA A 94 14.68 -10.54 -19.39
C ALA A 94 14.33 -10.99 -17.96
N LYS A 95 15.31 -10.96 -17.05
CA LYS A 95 15.12 -11.28 -15.62
C LYS A 95 14.16 -10.32 -14.90
N ASN A 96 14.22 -9.02 -15.21
CA ASN A 96 13.31 -8.04 -14.62
C ASN A 96 11.90 -8.22 -15.19
N LEU A 97 11.79 -8.46 -16.50
CA LEU A 97 10.50 -8.74 -17.14
C LEU A 97 9.83 -9.99 -16.55
N LEU A 98 10.61 -11.04 -16.27
CA LEU A 98 10.13 -12.24 -15.58
C LEU A 98 9.51 -11.89 -14.22
N TYR A 99 10.22 -11.16 -13.35
CA TYR A 99 9.68 -10.78 -12.05
C TYR A 99 8.48 -9.85 -12.14
N MET A 100 8.46 -8.92 -13.11
CA MET A 100 7.29 -8.08 -13.38
C MET A 100 6.07 -8.92 -13.80
N LYS A 101 6.28 -9.95 -14.62
CA LYS A 101 5.21 -10.89 -15.03
C LYS A 101 4.75 -11.79 -13.89
N GLN A 102 5.66 -12.21 -13.00
CA GLN A 102 5.29 -12.92 -11.78
C GLN A 102 4.44 -12.05 -10.85
N LEU A 103 4.80 -10.77 -10.69
CA LEU A 103 4.03 -9.81 -9.90
C LEU A 103 2.64 -9.57 -10.49
N GLU A 104 2.55 -9.42 -11.82
CA GLU A 104 1.28 -9.35 -12.55
C GLU A 104 0.42 -10.61 -12.31
N SER A 105 1.02 -11.79 -12.49
CA SER A 105 0.34 -13.07 -12.32
C SER A 105 -0.19 -13.27 -10.89
N LEU A 106 0.63 -12.97 -9.88
CA LEU A 106 0.24 -13.06 -8.48
C LEU A 106 -0.94 -12.12 -8.18
N SER A 107 -0.83 -10.85 -8.58
CA SER A 107 -1.88 -9.86 -8.37
C SER A 107 -3.19 -10.27 -9.05
N ASN A 108 -3.11 -10.84 -10.26
CA ASN A 108 -4.28 -11.30 -10.99
C ASN A 108 -4.93 -12.54 -10.33
N LYS A 109 -4.11 -13.49 -9.86
CA LYS A 109 -4.60 -14.66 -9.10
C LYS A 109 -5.31 -14.24 -7.82
N MET A 110 -4.74 -13.29 -7.07
CA MET A 110 -5.37 -12.73 -5.88
C MET A 110 -6.70 -12.05 -6.20
N LEU A 111 -6.75 -11.25 -7.28
CA LEU A 111 -7.99 -10.59 -7.69
C LEU A 111 -9.08 -11.60 -8.07
N LEU A 112 -8.74 -12.63 -8.84
CA LEU A 112 -9.68 -13.70 -9.21
C LEU A 112 -10.21 -14.44 -7.98
N PHE A 113 -9.34 -14.72 -7.01
CA PHE A 113 -9.72 -15.37 -5.76
C PHE A 113 -10.67 -14.51 -4.90
N LEU A 114 -10.49 -13.19 -4.88
CA LEU A 114 -11.38 -12.26 -4.17
C LEU A 114 -12.74 -12.09 -4.87
N ASN A 115 -12.82 -12.25 -6.18
CA ASN A 115 -14.09 -12.18 -6.94
C ASN A 115 -14.95 -13.46 -6.84
N GLY A 116 -14.52 -14.47 -6.07
CA GLY A 116 -15.30 -15.69 -5.83
C GLY A 116 -16.57 -15.45 -5.00
N GLN A 117 -17.53 -16.39 -5.04
CA GLN A 117 -18.84 -16.24 -4.37
C GLN A 117 -18.90 -16.71 -2.90
N SER A 118 -17.79 -17.17 -2.34
CA SER A 118 -17.75 -17.69 -0.97
C SER A 118 -17.76 -16.57 0.08
N LYS A 119 -18.55 -16.76 1.15
CA LYS A 119 -18.58 -15.87 2.33
C LYS A 119 -17.22 -15.82 3.04
N GLU A 120 -17.14 -14.94 4.04
CA GLU A 120 -15.99 -14.75 4.92
C GLU A 120 -15.27 -16.06 5.25
N GLU A 121 -13.97 -16.10 4.99
CA GLU A 121 -13.16 -17.31 5.10
C GLU A 121 -11.88 -17.00 5.86
N VAL A 122 -11.54 -17.83 6.83
CA VAL A 122 -10.25 -17.79 7.53
C VAL A 122 -9.44 -18.99 7.08
N MET A 123 -8.22 -18.76 6.61
CA MET A 123 -7.32 -19.82 6.16
C MET A 123 -5.88 -19.60 6.60
N THR A 124 -5.12 -20.68 6.59
CA THR A 124 -3.66 -20.64 6.75
C THR A 124 -3.00 -20.06 5.50
N MET A 125 -1.78 -19.54 5.66
CA MET A 125 -0.97 -19.05 4.54
C MET A 125 -0.72 -20.16 3.49
N ALA A 126 -0.56 -21.40 3.93
CA ALA A 126 -0.38 -22.56 3.05
C ALA A 126 -1.64 -22.92 2.25
N GLN A 127 -2.83 -22.84 2.86
CA GLN A 127 -4.11 -23.00 2.16
C GLN A 127 -4.29 -21.91 1.10
N PHE A 128 -4.02 -20.65 1.45
CA PHE A 128 -4.09 -19.54 0.51
C PHE A 128 -3.14 -19.71 -0.67
N ALA A 129 -1.88 -20.10 -0.43
CA ALA A 129 -0.91 -20.36 -1.48
C ALA A 129 -1.34 -21.50 -2.43
N ARG A 130 -2.03 -22.52 -1.91
CA ARG A 130 -2.64 -23.60 -2.70
C ARG A 130 -3.83 -23.10 -3.52
N HIS A 131 -4.73 -22.34 -2.92
CA HIS A 131 -5.88 -21.75 -3.63
C HIS A 131 -5.45 -20.86 -4.79
N LEU A 132 -4.40 -20.06 -4.62
CA LEU A 132 -3.84 -19.23 -5.69
C LEU A 132 -2.97 -20.02 -6.69
N ASN A 133 -2.64 -21.28 -6.40
CA ASN A 133 -1.68 -22.08 -7.15
C ASN A 133 -0.34 -21.33 -7.35
N ILE A 134 0.28 -20.89 -6.25
CA ILE A 134 1.53 -20.12 -6.25
C ILE A 134 2.70 -20.84 -5.55
N LEU A 135 2.56 -22.14 -5.25
CA LEU A 135 3.61 -22.92 -4.57
C LEU A 135 4.94 -22.95 -5.34
N GLU A 136 4.89 -22.91 -6.67
CA GLU A 136 6.08 -22.88 -7.52
C GLU A 136 6.71 -21.48 -7.63
N MET A 137 5.99 -20.43 -7.20
CA MET A 137 6.49 -19.06 -7.25
C MET A 137 7.37 -18.77 -6.03
N ASN A 138 8.60 -18.36 -6.28
CA ASN A 138 9.50 -17.95 -5.21
C ASN A 138 9.18 -16.52 -4.74
N LEU A 139 8.26 -16.40 -3.77
CA LEU A 139 7.84 -15.12 -3.20
C LEU A 139 8.98 -14.35 -2.53
N PHE A 140 9.97 -15.02 -1.94
CA PHE A 140 11.16 -14.38 -1.35
C PHE A 140 11.98 -13.61 -2.39
N LYS A 141 12.23 -14.23 -3.55
CA LYS A 141 12.92 -13.58 -4.67
C LYS A 141 12.11 -12.42 -5.23
N LEU A 142 10.78 -12.57 -5.28
CA LEU A 142 9.88 -11.53 -5.75
C LEU A 142 9.88 -10.30 -4.80
N ALA A 143 9.73 -10.52 -3.50
CA ALA A 143 9.81 -9.48 -2.47
C ALA A 143 11.16 -8.74 -2.54
N THR A 144 12.25 -9.51 -2.59
CA THR A 144 13.62 -8.96 -2.72
C THR A 144 13.79 -8.14 -4.01
N TYR A 145 13.18 -8.58 -5.12
CA TYR A 145 13.21 -7.83 -6.38
C TYR A 145 12.46 -6.50 -6.28
N VAL A 146 11.26 -6.50 -5.70
CA VAL A 146 10.45 -5.28 -5.50
C VAL A 146 11.22 -4.26 -4.66
N GLU A 147 11.88 -4.72 -3.60
CA GLU A 147 12.69 -3.87 -2.72
C GLU A 147 13.96 -3.35 -3.41
N LYS A 148 14.80 -4.23 -3.97
CA LYS A 148 16.08 -3.83 -4.60
C LYS A 148 15.92 -2.92 -5.82
N THR A 149 14.77 -2.99 -6.49
CA THR A 149 14.50 -2.15 -7.67
C THR A 149 13.73 -0.88 -7.33
N ASP A 150 13.44 -0.62 -6.05
CA ASP A 150 12.60 0.49 -5.59
C ASP A 150 11.27 0.57 -6.37
N LEU A 151 10.68 -0.60 -6.66
CA LEU A 151 9.56 -0.69 -7.59
C LEU A 151 8.34 0.08 -7.07
N CYS A 152 8.07 0.00 -5.76
CA CYS A 152 7.01 0.76 -5.12
C CYS A 152 7.16 2.28 -5.35
N LYS A 153 8.38 2.83 -5.27
CA LYS A 153 8.65 4.25 -5.52
C LYS A 153 8.45 4.62 -6.99
N LYS A 154 8.93 3.78 -7.91
CA LYS A 154 8.73 3.97 -9.35
C LYS A 154 7.24 4.06 -9.68
N PHE A 155 6.47 3.11 -9.17
CA PHE A 155 5.03 3.02 -9.41
C PHE A 155 4.24 4.11 -8.70
N HIS A 156 4.70 4.59 -7.56
CA HIS A 156 4.10 5.74 -6.89
C HIS A 156 4.08 6.98 -7.81
N GLY A 157 5.13 7.19 -8.60
CA GLY A 157 5.14 8.26 -9.62
C GLY A 157 4.05 8.10 -10.69
N PHE A 158 3.85 6.87 -11.20
CA PHE A 158 2.78 6.58 -12.16
C PHE A 158 1.40 6.76 -11.54
N TYR A 159 1.23 6.31 -10.31
CA TYR A 159 0.00 6.45 -9.54
C TYR A 159 -0.40 7.92 -9.35
N LEU A 160 0.54 8.78 -8.92
CA LEU A 160 0.28 10.22 -8.79
C LEU A 160 -0.06 10.87 -10.13
N ARG A 161 0.57 10.45 -11.23
CA ARG A 161 0.24 10.93 -12.58
C ARG A 161 -1.17 10.52 -13.00
N MET A 162 -1.56 9.27 -12.72
CA MET A 162 -2.88 8.74 -13.02
C MET A 162 -3.96 9.52 -12.25
N GLN A 163 -3.79 9.71 -10.94
CA GLN A 163 -4.72 10.49 -10.12
C GLN A 163 -4.89 11.93 -10.64
N ARG A 164 -3.78 12.61 -11.00
CA ARG A 164 -3.86 13.96 -11.58
C ARG A 164 -4.65 13.99 -12.89
N ASN A 165 -4.53 12.95 -13.71
CA ASN A 165 -5.25 12.87 -14.99
C ASN A 165 -6.74 12.56 -14.80
N GLU A 166 -7.10 11.78 -13.78
CA GLU A 166 -8.50 11.52 -13.41
C GLU A 166 -9.19 12.80 -12.91
N VAL A 167 -8.53 13.57 -12.04
CA VAL A 167 -9.02 14.89 -11.58
C VAL A 167 -9.18 15.88 -12.74
N LYS A 168 -8.28 15.87 -13.73
CA LYS A 168 -8.43 16.72 -14.92
C LYS A 168 -9.66 16.35 -15.76
N LYS A 169 -9.97 15.05 -15.88
CA LYS A 169 -11.13 14.56 -16.64
C LYS A 169 -12.46 14.86 -15.93
N GLU A 170 -12.51 14.80 -14.60
CA GLU A 170 -13.71 15.18 -13.82
C GLU A 170 -13.99 16.69 -13.90
N ASN A 171 -12.95 17.52 -13.94
CA ASN A 171 -13.09 18.97 -14.07
C ASN A 171 -13.48 19.40 -15.50
N GLU A 172 -13.26 18.56 -16.51
CA GLU A 172 -13.79 18.75 -17.86
C GLU A 172 -15.23 18.20 -17.95
N LYS A 173 -16.20 18.91 -17.36
CA LYS A 173 -17.63 18.64 -17.64
C LYS A 173 -17.86 18.65 -19.17
N PRO A 174 -18.63 17.71 -19.74
CA PRO A 174 -18.89 17.70 -21.17
C PRO A 174 -19.54 19.02 -21.58
N LYS A 175 -19.03 19.65 -22.64
CA LYS A 175 -19.60 20.89 -23.20
C LYS A 175 -21.01 20.58 -23.70
N LEU A 176 -22.02 20.81 -22.86
CA LEU A 176 -23.43 20.66 -23.22
C LEU A 176 -23.73 21.56 -24.42
N THR A 177 -24.33 20.98 -25.46
CA THR A 177 -24.77 21.73 -26.64
C THR A 177 -25.96 22.62 -26.28
N GLY A 178 -26.22 23.69 -27.05
CA GLY A 178 -27.20 24.72 -26.70
C GLY A 178 -28.63 24.20 -26.39
N ILE A 179 -29.00 23.06 -26.96
CA ILE A 179 -30.31 22.42 -26.74
C ILE A 179 -30.38 21.73 -25.37
N GLN A 180 -29.28 21.18 -24.86
CA GLN A 180 -29.24 20.53 -23.54
C GLN A 180 -29.35 21.55 -22.39
N LYS A 181 -28.85 22.78 -22.60
CA LYS A 181 -29.05 23.89 -21.65
C LYS A 181 -30.50 24.37 -21.56
N LEU A 182 -31.28 24.21 -22.62
CA LEU A 182 -32.70 24.61 -22.65
C LEU A 182 -33.61 23.58 -21.98
N MET A 183 -33.23 22.29 -22.02
CA MET A 183 -33.96 21.22 -21.33
C MET A 183 -33.78 21.28 -19.81
N ALA A 184 -32.55 21.52 -19.32
CA ALA A 184 -32.26 21.66 -17.89
C ALA A 184 -33.02 22.84 -17.23
N LYS A 185 -33.20 23.95 -17.96
CA LYS A 185 -33.89 25.14 -17.44
C LYS A 185 -35.41 24.94 -17.23
N LYS A 186 -35.99 23.85 -17.73
CA LYS A 186 -37.41 23.52 -17.56
C LYS A 186 -37.68 22.63 -16.33
N GLU A 187 -36.64 22.01 -15.77
CA GLU A 187 -36.71 21.16 -14.58
C GLU A 187 -36.38 21.94 -13.29
N GLU A 188 -35.65 23.06 -13.36
CA GLU A 188 -35.22 23.88 -12.21
C GLU A 188 -36.35 24.61 -11.43
N VAL A 189 -37.62 24.44 -11.78
CA VAL A 189 -38.73 25.14 -11.09
C VAL A 189 -39.33 24.33 -9.94
N ASN A 190 -39.02 23.03 -9.77
CA ASN A 190 -39.79 22.19 -8.84
C ASN A 190 -39.04 21.48 -7.69
N GLU A 191 -37.76 21.70 -7.45
CA GLU A 191 -37.07 21.13 -6.29
C GLU A 191 -36.13 22.16 -5.65
N LYS A 192 -36.67 22.94 -4.72
CA LYS A 192 -35.91 23.61 -3.67
C LYS A 192 -36.24 22.93 -2.35
N GLU A 193 -35.66 21.76 -2.12
CA GLU A 193 -35.45 21.25 -0.77
C GLU A 193 -33.94 21.26 -0.50
N GLU A 194 -33.59 21.84 0.64
CA GLU A 194 -32.23 22.05 1.10
C GLU A 194 -31.55 20.70 1.43
N GLU A 195 -30.87 20.09 0.46
CA GLU A 195 -29.85 19.10 0.77
C GLU A 195 -28.60 19.82 1.28
N LYS A 196 -28.35 19.70 2.59
CA LYS A 196 -27.04 20.00 3.16
C LYS A 196 -26.03 19.05 2.51
N GLU A 197 -25.17 19.60 1.64
CA GLU A 197 -23.94 18.94 1.23
C GLU A 197 -23.10 18.64 2.49
N GLU A 198 -23.21 17.42 3.02
CA GLU A 198 -22.16 16.87 3.86
C GLU A 198 -20.89 16.86 3.01
N GLU A 199 -19.94 17.75 3.34
CA GLU A 199 -18.57 17.68 2.86
C GLU A 199 -18.07 16.27 3.13
N ARG A 200 -18.11 15.40 2.11
CA ARG A 200 -17.47 14.09 2.17
C ARG A 200 -16.01 14.38 2.51
N PRO A 201 -15.48 13.81 3.61
CA PRO A 201 -14.09 14.02 3.97
C PRO A 201 -13.24 13.68 2.75
N PRO A 202 -12.19 14.48 2.44
CA PRO A 202 -11.37 14.25 1.26
C PRO A 202 -10.97 12.77 1.24
N PRO A 203 -11.11 12.08 0.09
CA PRO A 203 -10.86 10.65 0.02
C PRO A 203 -9.49 10.39 0.62
N ARG A 204 -9.45 9.61 1.72
CA ARG A 204 -8.21 9.29 2.42
C ARG A 204 -7.22 8.84 1.35
N PRO A 205 -6.01 9.44 1.28
CA PRO A 205 -5.07 9.11 0.23
C PRO A 205 -4.81 7.62 0.30
N VAL A 206 -5.34 6.89 -0.68
CA VAL A 206 -5.18 5.44 -0.77
C VAL A 206 -3.66 5.21 -0.77
N PRO A 207 -3.12 4.45 0.20
CA PRO A 207 -1.72 4.09 0.19
C PRO A 207 -1.42 3.53 -1.20
N SER A 208 -0.27 3.91 -1.76
CA SER A 208 -0.01 3.58 -3.16
C SER A 208 -0.16 2.07 -3.35
N PRO A 209 -0.95 1.61 -4.35
CA PRO A 209 -1.42 0.23 -4.43
C PRO A 209 -0.30 -0.84 -4.39
N LEU A 210 0.89 -0.49 -4.89
CA LEU A 210 2.06 -1.36 -4.84
C LEU A 210 2.68 -1.50 -3.45
N PHE A 211 2.54 -0.51 -2.56
CA PHE A 211 2.98 -0.67 -1.18
C PHE A 211 2.09 -1.66 -0.44
N SER A 212 0.77 -1.60 -0.60
CA SER A 212 -0.14 -2.60 -0.02
C SER A 212 0.14 -3.99 -0.56
N LEU A 213 0.35 -4.11 -1.88
CA LEU A 213 0.75 -5.38 -2.51
C LEU A 213 2.09 -5.90 -1.96
N LYS A 214 3.10 -5.03 -1.83
CA LYS A 214 4.41 -5.38 -1.29
C LYS A 214 4.29 -5.85 0.16
N SER A 215 3.60 -5.09 1.02
CA SER A 215 3.40 -5.45 2.43
C SER A 215 2.70 -6.81 2.56
N PHE A 216 1.72 -7.10 1.69
CA PHE A 216 1.05 -8.40 1.68
C PHE A 216 1.99 -9.54 1.23
N ILE A 217 2.82 -9.31 0.20
CA ILE A 217 3.83 -10.28 -0.23
C ILE A 217 4.83 -10.55 0.89
N ASP A 218 5.30 -9.51 1.60
CA ASP A 218 6.22 -9.70 2.72
C ASP A 218 5.57 -10.49 3.85
N ALA A 219 4.32 -10.16 4.19
CA ALA A 219 3.55 -10.90 5.17
C ALA A 219 3.45 -12.38 4.79
N LEU A 220 3.23 -12.70 3.51
CA LEU A 220 3.24 -14.09 3.00
C LEU A 220 4.61 -14.78 3.11
N THR A 221 5.71 -14.03 3.16
CA THR A 221 7.07 -14.57 3.30
C THR A 221 7.56 -14.64 4.75
N ASN A 222 6.80 -14.10 5.71
CA ASN A 222 7.15 -14.21 7.12
C ASN A 222 7.01 -15.66 7.60
N LYS A 223 8.00 -16.12 8.38
CA LYS A 223 7.97 -17.43 9.01
C LYS A 223 7.05 -17.37 10.23
N CYS A 224 5.75 -17.60 10.03
CA CYS A 224 4.76 -17.63 11.10
C CYS A 224 3.85 -18.86 10.95
N GLU A 225 3.93 -19.80 11.89
CA GLU A 225 3.06 -21.00 11.92
C GLU A 225 1.60 -20.62 12.20
N ASP A 226 1.39 -19.58 13.00
CA ASP A 226 0.07 -19.06 13.36
C ASP A 226 -0.46 -17.99 12.41
N GLY A 227 0.22 -17.74 11.29
CA GLY A 227 -0.25 -16.80 10.27
C GLY A 227 -1.63 -17.21 9.76
N ARG A 228 -2.59 -16.29 9.84
CA ARG A 228 -3.95 -16.45 9.31
C ARG A 228 -4.23 -15.37 8.28
N ILE A 229 -4.97 -15.74 7.24
CA ILE A 229 -5.49 -14.84 6.22
C ILE A 229 -7.00 -14.84 6.40
N VAL A 230 -7.53 -13.65 6.69
CA VAL A 230 -8.95 -13.39 6.76
C VAL A 230 -9.37 -12.80 5.42
N VAL A 231 -10.38 -13.40 4.80
CA VAL A 231 -10.89 -13.00 3.51
C VAL A 231 -12.32 -12.51 3.71
N GLU A 232 -12.53 -11.22 3.52
CA GLU A 232 -13.86 -10.62 3.52
C GLU A 232 -14.27 -10.30 2.08
N ARG A 233 -15.40 -10.86 1.65
CA ARG A 233 -15.98 -10.60 0.32
C ARG A 233 -17.29 -9.86 0.51
N SER A 234 -17.29 -8.54 0.29
CA SER A 234 -18.53 -7.77 0.20
C SER A 234 -19.23 -8.10 -1.13
N PRO A 235 -20.56 -8.27 -1.16
CA PRO A 235 -21.28 -8.33 -2.43
C PRO A 235 -21.01 -7.03 -3.18
N THR A 236 -20.42 -7.13 -4.38
CA THR A 236 -20.48 -6.02 -5.33
C THR A 236 -21.95 -5.74 -5.59
N GLU A 237 -22.43 -4.56 -5.20
CA GLU A 237 -23.71 -4.03 -5.68
C GLU A 237 -23.69 -4.14 -7.21
N ALA A 238 -24.60 -4.97 -7.72
CA ALA A 238 -24.75 -5.29 -9.13
C ALA A 238 -25.40 -4.13 -9.89
#